data_AF-A0A8T5TS08-F1
#
_entry.id   AF-A0A8T5TS08-F1
#
_cell.length_a   1.000
_cell.length_b   1.000
_cell.length_c   1.000
_cell.angle_alpha   90.00
_cell.angle_beta   90.00
_cell.angle_gamma   90.00
#
_symmetry.space_group_name_H-M   'P 1'
#
loop_
_entity.id
_entity.type
_entity.pdbx_description
1 polymer ?
#
loop_
_entity_poly.entity_id
_entity_poly.type
_entity_poly.pdbx_seq_one_letter_code
_entity_poly.pdbx_strand_id
1 'polypeptide(L)'
;MIVIFIDNIENFLSFLDKRIMDQVFYEFREIKDETDLSKETKIEIILHYLAKIGDTLILYETKQKISKTFNSDSDLDVINSLQNIFDKTNASLKLVKGKIREIFLSYSP
;
A
#
# COMPACT_ATOMS: atom_id res chain seq x y z
N MET A 1 -11.50 -15.52 -2.18
CA MET A 1 -10.87 -14.22 -1.86
C MET A 1 -11.36 -13.21 -2.89
N ILE A 2 -11.93 -12.10 -2.44
CA ILE A 2 -12.35 -10.99 -3.32
C ILE A 2 -11.28 -9.92 -3.26
N VAL A 3 -10.96 -9.28 -4.38
CA VAL A 3 -10.07 -8.10 -4.40
C VAL A 3 -10.94 -6.87 -4.63
N ILE A 4 -10.81 -5.86 -3.76
CA ILE A 4 -11.51 -4.58 -3.86
C ILE A 4 -10.47 -3.49 -4.04
N PHE A 5 -10.49 -2.83 -5.19
CA PHE A 5 -9.67 -1.67 -5.48
C PHE A 5 -10.38 -0.40 -4.98
N ILE A 6 -9.65 0.43 -4.25
CA ILE A 6 -10.13 1.69 -3.70
C ILE A 6 -9.23 2.81 -4.22
N ASP A 7 -9.81 3.70 -5.02
CA ASP A 7 -9.05 4.77 -5.69
C ASP A 7 -8.52 5.85 -4.72
N ASN A 8 -9.18 6.02 -3.57
CA ASN A 8 -8.87 7.07 -2.60
C ASN A 8 -8.28 6.47 -1.30
N ILE A 9 -7.13 6.99 -0.85
CA ILE A 9 -6.46 6.52 0.36
C ILE A 9 -7.30 6.71 1.63
N GLU A 10 -8.07 7.78 1.76
CA GLU A 10 -8.95 8.01 2.92
C GLU A 10 -10.05 6.94 3.00
N ASN A 11 -10.65 6.59 1.87
CA ASN A 11 -11.59 5.48 1.80
C ASN A 11 -10.91 4.16 2.14
N PHE A 12 -9.69 3.93 1.65
CA PHE A 12 -8.91 2.74 1.98
C PHE A 12 -8.63 2.62 3.48
N LEU A 13 -8.32 3.74 4.14
CA LEU A 13 -8.12 3.84 5.58
C LEU A 13 -9.41 3.57 6.37
N SER A 14 -10.57 3.96 5.84
CA SER A 14 -11.87 3.77 6.50
C SER A 14 -12.27 2.30 6.71
N PHE A 15 -11.66 1.36 5.97
CA PHE A 15 -11.91 -0.08 6.06
C PHE A 15 -10.87 -0.83 6.91
N LEU A 16 -9.90 -0.11 7.51
CA LEU A 16 -8.84 -0.70 8.32
C LEU A 16 -9.36 -1.42 9.57
N ASP A 17 -10.54 -1.08 10.06
CA ASP A 17 -11.19 -1.76 11.19
C ASP A 17 -11.53 -3.22 10.90
N LYS A 18 -11.73 -3.57 9.63
CA LYS A 18 -12.08 -4.94 9.18
C LYS A 18 -10.86 -5.82 8.93
N ARG A 19 -9.66 -5.28 9.10
CA ARG A 19 -8.42 -6.00 8.86
C ARG A 19 -8.28 -7.18 9.82
N ILE A 20 -7.64 -8.24 9.35
CA ILE A 20 -7.37 -9.44 10.14
C ILE A 20 -5.91 -9.54 10.61
N MET A 21 -5.08 -8.59 10.17
CA MET A 21 -3.64 -8.51 10.44
C MET A 21 -3.29 -7.06 10.77
N ASP A 22 -2.26 -6.84 11.58
CA ASP A 22 -1.75 -5.50 11.89
C ASP A 22 -0.84 -4.92 10.79
N GLN A 23 -0.56 -5.72 9.77
CA GLN A 23 0.29 -5.34 8.64
C GLN A 23 -0.54 -4.76 7.49
N VAL A 24 -0.11 -3.62 6.98
CA VAL A 24 -0.44 -3.14 5.64
C VAL A 24 0.79 -3.36 4.77
N PHE A 25 0.60 -4.07 3.68
CA PHE A 25 1.68 -4.43 2.77
C PHE A 25 1.81 -3.38 1.68
N TYR A 26 3.03 -3.09 1.25
CA TYR A 26 3.30 -2.14 0.17
C TYR A 26 4.25 -2.70 -0.88
N GLU A 27 4.05 -2.29 -2.14
CA GLU A 27 5.01 -2.49 -3.22
C GLU A 27 5.19 -1.21 -4.04
N PHE A 28 6.41 -0.99 -4.51
CA PHE A 28 6.71 0.08 -5.48
C PHE A 28 6.68 -0.51 -6.89
N ARG A 29 6.00 0.19 -7.80
CA ARG A 29 6.00 -0.06 -9.23
C ARG A 29 6.50 1.19 -9.93
N GLU A 30 7.62 1.09 -10.63
CA GLU A 30 8.08 2.16 -11.50
C GLU A 30 7.14 2.32 -12.68
N ILE A 31 6.71 3.56 -12.94
CA ILE A 31 6.00 3.91 -14.16
C ILE A 31 7.05 4.35 -15.16
N LYS A 32 7.45 3.44 -16.06
CA LYS A 32 8.33 3.77 -17.18
C LYS A 32 7.52 4.49 -18.25
N ASP A 33 7.57 5.81 -18.27
CA ASP A 33 7.21 6.58 -19.46
C ASP A 33 8.45 6.65 -20.36
N GLU A 34 8.46 5.90 -21.47
CA GLU A 34 9.59 5.91 -22.43
C GLU A 34 9.80 7.29 -23.12
N THR A 35 8.83 8.20 -22.97
CA THR A 35 8.83 9.56 -23.56
C THR A 35 9.13 10.68 -22.56
N ASP A 36 9.30 10.39 -21.27
CA ASP A 36 9.50 11.44 -20.26
C ASP A 36 10.99 11.81 -20.14
N LEU A 37 11.36 12.95 -20.71
CA LEU A 37 12.72 13.53 -20.63
C LEU A 37 12.97 14.26 -19.29
N SER A 38 11.99 14.26 -18.38
CA SER A 38 12.15 14.83 -17.04
C SER A 38 13.05 13.94 -16.17
N LYS A 39 13.80 14.54 -15.24
CA LYS A 39 14.58 13.79 -14.23
C LYS A 39 13.70 13.24 -13.08
N GLU A 40 12.39 13.21 -13.28
CA GLU A 40 11.41 12.77 -12.29
C GLU A 40 10.92 11.38 -12.64
N THR A 41 11.27 10.40 -11.81
CA THR A 41 10.72 9.06 -11.93
C THR A 41 9.36 9.06 -11.27
N LYS A 42 8.31 8.78 -12.04
CA LYS A 42 6.97 8.51 -11.49
C LYS A 42 6.98 7.10 -10.90
N ILE A 43 6.72 7.00 -9.61
CA ILE A 43 6.54 5.72 -8.91
C ILE A 43 5.08 5.57 -8.52
N GLU A 44 4.58 4.35 -8.60
CA GLU A 44 3.29 3.97 -8.05
C GLU A 44 3.55 3.15 -6.79
N ILE A 45 3.05 3.59 -5.65
CA ILE A 45 2.98 2.75 -4.46
C ILE A 45 1.62 2.07 -4.42
N ILE A 46 1.65 0.76 -4.27
CA ILE A 46 0.47 -0.07 -4.16
C ILE A 46 0.41 -0.57 -2.73
N LEU A 47 -0.72 -0.35 -2.06
CA LEU A 47 -0.95 -0.70 -0.66
C LEU A 47 -2.05 -1.75 -0.57
N HIS A 48 -1.84 -2.75 0.28
CA HIS A 48 -2.70 -3.91 0.40
C HIS A 48 -2.91 -4.34 1.86
N TYR A 49 -4.11 -4.79 2.22
CA TYR A 49 -4.31 -5.58 3.44
C TYR A 49 -5.47 -6.56 3.30
N LEU A 50 -5.44 -7.61 4.13
CA LEU A 50 -6.54 -8.56 4.24
C LEU A 50 -7.53 -8.13 5.30
N ALA A 51 -8.79 -8.29 4.95
CA ALA A 51 -9.96 -8.12 5.80
C ALA A 51 -10.84 -9.36 5.73
N LYS A 52 -11.69 -9.54 6.74
CA LYS A 52 -12.69 -10.61 6.77
C LYS A 52 -14.07 -10.01 7.06
N ILE A 53 -15.01 -10.23 6.14
CA ILE A 53 -16.41 -9.83 6.30
C ILE A 53 -17.25 -11.11 6.26
N GLY A 54 -17.83 -11.48 7.40
CA GLY A 54 -18.41 -12.81 7.58
C GLY A 54 -17.37 -13.90 7.33
N ASP A 55 -17.68 -14.86 6.46
CA ASP A 55 -16.73 -15.92 6.07
C ASP A 55 -15.91 -15.58 4.81
N THR A 56 -16.04 -14.36 4.30
CA THR A 56 -15.35 -13.94 3.07
C THR A 56 -14.06 -13.19 3.38
N LEU A 57 -12.95 -13.70 2.87
CA LEU A 57 -11.67 -12.98 2.83
C LEU A 57 -11.68 -11.95 1.70
N ILE A 58 -11.38 -10.71 2.05
CA ILE A 58 -11.31 -9.56 1.14
C ILE A 58 -9.89 -8.99 1.19
N LEU A 59 -9.30 -8.76 0.04
CA LEU A 59 -8.08 -8.02 -0.14
C LEU A 59 -8.44 -6.60 -0.58
N TYR A 60 -8.19 -5.62 0.28
CA TYR A 60 -8.31 -4.22 -0.12
C TYR A 60 -7.00 -3.75 -0.74
N GLU A 61 -7.10 -3.06 -1.86
CA GLU A 61 -5.96 -2.50 -2.61
C GLU A 61 -6.19 -1.02 -2.90
N THR A 62 -5.15 -0.19 -2.76
CA THR A 62 -5.13 1.17 -3.28
C THR A 62 -3.80 1.47 -3.96
N LYS A 63 -3.83 2.37 -4.94
CA LYS A 63 -2.66 2.81 -5.71
C LYS A 63 -2.50 4.31 -5.55
N GLN A 64 -1.31 4.74 -5.22
CA GLN A 64 -0.98 6.16 -5.11
C GLN A 64 0.20 6.45 -6.03
N LYS A 65 0.02 7.43 -6.93
CA LYS A 65 1.10 7.91 -7.79
C LYS A 65 1.89 8.96 -7.03
N ILE A 66 3.20 8.79 -7.00
CA ILE A 66 4.13 9.68 -6.31
C ILE A 66 5.23 10.04 -7.30
N SER A 67 5.52 11.32 -7.45
CA SER A 67 6.66 11.79 -8.23
C SER A 67 7.91 11.76 -7.35
N LYS A 68 8.98 11.16 -7.86
CA LYS A 68 10.25 11.01 -7.15
C LYS A 68 11.39 11.65 -7.95
N THR A 69 12.26 12.41 -7.29
CA THR A 69 13.48 12.91 -7.90
C THR A 69 14.58 11.85 -7.83
N PHE A 70 15.35 11.70 -8.91
CA PHE A 70 16.29 10.60 -9.19
C PHE A 70 17.44 10.36 -8.16
N ASN A 71 17.53 11.13 -7.07
CA ASN A 71 18.77 11.26 -6.30
C ASN A 71 18.60 11.31 -4.77
N SER A 72 17.51 10.80 -4.23
CA SER A 72 17.27 10.77 -2.77
C SER A 72 16.87 9.38 -2.28
N ASP A 73 17.09 9.12 -0.99
CA ASP A 73 16.50 8.05 -0.18
C ASP A 73 14.96 8.12 -0.11
N SER A 74 14.33 8.66 -1.14
CA SER A 74 12.92 9.05 -1.21
C SER A 74 11.96 7.88 -1.10
N ASP A 75 12.41 6.63 -1.18
CA ASP A 75 11.55 5.48 -0.84
C ASP A 75 11.27 5.52 0.66
N LEU A 76 12.31 5.78 1.46
CA LEU A 76 12.22 5.86 2.91
C LEU A 76 11.38 7.08 3.33
N ASP A 77 11.53 8.21 2.65
CA ASP A 77 10.71 9.40 2.90
C ASP A 77 9.22 9.17 2.58
N VAL A 78 8.93 8.46 1.49
CA VAL A 78 7.57 8.08 1.11
C VAL A 78 6.98 7.10 2.13
N ILE A 79 7.74 6.09 2.55
CA ILE A 79 7.31 5.14 3.57
C ILE A 79 7.10 5.82 4.92
N ASN A 80 7.99 6.73 5.33
CA ASN A 80 7.82 7.51 6.55
C ASN A 80 6.58 8.41 6.49
N SER A 81 6.33 9.04 5.34
CA SER A 81 5.13 9.86 5.13
C SER A 81 3.85 9.04 5.22
N LEU A 82 3.85 7.84 4.63
CA LEU A 82 2.73 6.91 4.73
C LEU A 82 2.55 6.39 6.15
N GLN A 83 3.62 5.99 6.84
CA GLN A 83 3.57 5.52 8.22
C GLN A 83 2.97 6.62 9.11
N ASN A 84 3.36 7.88 8.95
CA ASN A 84 2.77 9.01 9.67
C ASN A 84 1.25 9.18 9.42
N ILE A 85 0.76 8.86 8.22
CA ILE A 85 -0.69 8.87 7.91
C ILE A 85 -1.40 7.71 8.63
N PHE A 86 -0.80 6.52 8.59
CA PHE A 86 -1.33 5.35 9.28
C PHE A 86 -1.33 5.55 10.80
N ASP A 87 -0.27 6.11 11.38
CA ASP A 87 -0.16 6.34 12.84
C ASP A 87 -1.23 7.28 13.36
N LYS A 88 -1.65 8.28 12.56
CA LYS A 88 -2.80 9.16 12.89
C LYS A 88 -4.13 8.42 12.93
N THR A 89 -4.24 7.33 12.18
CA THR A 89 -5.47 6.54 12.05
C THR A 89 -5.48 5.36 13.02
N ASN A 90 -4.35 4.67 13.15
CA ASN A 90 -4.14 3.52 14.01
C ASN A 90 -2.64 3.28 14.27
N ALA A 91 -2.18 3.55 15.49
CA ALA A 91 -0.77 3.43 15.87
C ALA A 91 -0.23 1.99 15.99
N SER A 92 -1.09 0.95 15.92
CA SER A 92 -0.62 -0.45 15.94
C SER A 92 -0.22 -0.98 14.56
N LEU A 93 -0.44 -0.17 13.52
CA LEU A 93 -0.40 -0.59 12.13
C LEU A 93 1.02 -0.50 11.58
N LYS A 94 1.50 -1.60 10.98
CA LYS A 94 2.87 -1.72 10.48
C LYS A 94 2.88 -1.78 8.96
N LEU A 95 3.65 -0.89 8.33
CA LEU A 95 3.96 -1.01 6.91
C LEU A 95 5.02 -2.08 6.68
N VAL A 96 4.68 -3.07 5.86
CA VAL A 96 5.58 -4.18 5.50
C VAL A 96 5.76 -4.20 3.99
N LYS A 97 6.99 -4.26 3.52
CA LYS A 97 7.22 -4.44 2.08
C LYS A 97 6.72 -5.82 1.68
N GLY A 98 5.78 -5.89 0.74
CA GLY A 98 5.37 -7.18 0.19
C GLY A 98 4.21 -7.15 -0.80
N LYS A 99 4.10 -8.25 -1.56
CA LYS A 99 3.11 -8.47 -2.63
C LYS A 99 1.95 -9.32 -2.14
N ILE A 100 0.82 -9.27 -2.87
CA ILE A 100 -0.38 -10.08 -2.62
C ILE A 100 -0.07 -11.56 -2.31
N ARG A 101 0.90 -12.17 -3.01
CA ARG A 101 1.34 -13.55 -2.77
C ARG A 101 1.87 -13.76 -1.34
N GLU A 102 2.68 -12.83 -0.86
CA GLU A 102 3.26 -12.88 0.49
C GLU A 102 2.19 -12.65 1.56
N ILE A 103 1.18 -11.82 1.26
CA ILE A 103 0.01 -11.62 2.11
C ILE A 103 -0.78 -12.93 2.26
N PHE A 104 -1.05 -13.61 1.14
CA PHE A 104 -1.78 -14.88 1.15
C PHE A 104 -1.03 -15.96 1.93
N LEU A 105 0.28 -16.07 1.73
CA LEU A 105 1.13 -17.01 2.49
C LEU A 105 1.22 -16.66 3.97
N SER A 106 1.16 -15.38 4.33
CA SER A 106 1.16 -14.96 5.75
C SER A 106 -0.14 -15.31 6.46
N TYR A 107 -1.24 -15.50 5.72
CA TYR A 107 -2.55 -15.84 6.28
C TYR A 107 -2.87 -17.34 6.27
N SER A 108 -2.36 -18.10 5.28
CA SER A 108 -2.55 -19.55 5.19
C SER A 108 -1.33 -20.28 5.76
N PRO A 109 -1.37 -20.74 7.04
CA PRO A 109 -0.28 -21.51 7.64
C PRO A 109 -0.06 -22.87 6.96
#